data_AF-A0A963LXW9-F1
#
_entry.id   AF-A0A963LXW9-F1
#
_cell.length_a   1.000
_cell.length_b   1.000
_cell.length_c   1.000
_cell.angle_alpha   90.00
_cell.angle_beta   90.00
_cell.angle_gamma   90.00
#
_symmetry.space_group_name_H-M   'P 1'
#
loop_
_entity.id
_entity.type
_entity.pdbx_description
1 polymer ?
#
loop_
_entity_poly.entity_id
_entity_poly.type
_entity_poly.pdbx_seq_one_letter_code
_entity_poly.pdbx_strand_id
1 'polypeptide(L)' 'MLENDLILERFFARHGGTLTVRQADALNALMELSDNELLDLHLGRCSPRQIDTALDRDDVIEVLGLLKDKH' A
#
# COMPACT_ATOMS: atom_id res chain seq x y z
N MET A 1 10.09 11.28 1.49
CA MET A 1 8.97 11.76 2.32
C MET A 1 8.00 12.68 1.59
N LEU A 2 7.87 12.64 0.25
CA LEU A 2 6.87 13.48 -0.47
C LEU A 2 6.23 12.72 -1.63
N GLU A 3 6.99 11.84 -2.29
CA GLU A 3 6.48 11.09 -3.44
C GLU A 3 5.44 10.02 -3.02
N ASN A 4 5.64 9.35 -1.89
CA ASN A 4 4.68 8.38 -1.36
C ASN A 4 3.37 9.03 -0.90
N ASP A 5 3.44 10.20 -0.26
CA ASP A 5 2.25 10.96 0.11
C ASP A 5 1.38 11.28 -1.11
N LEU A 6 1.99 11.74 -2.21
CA LEU A 6 1.25 12.05 -3.44
C LEU A 6 0.62 10.80 -4.08
N ILE A 7 1.31 9.65 -4.01
CA ILE A 7 0.77 8.38 -4.51
C ILE A 7 -0.43 7.94 -3.66
N LEU A 8 -0.30 8.00 -2.33
CA LEU A 8 -1.36 7.66 -1.39
C LEU A 8 -2.55 8.61 -1.53
N GLU A 9 -2.33 9.92 -1.63
CA GLU A 9 -3.39 10.91 -1.81
C GLU A 9 -4.22 10.62 -3.07
N ARG A 10 -3.56 10.33 -4.19
CA ARG A 10 -4.23 10.00 -5.46
C ARG A 10 -4.99 8.67 -5.38
N PHE A 11 -4.42 7.70 -4.65
CA PHE A 11 -5.06 6.42 -4.37
C PHE A 11 -6.33 6.62 -3.52
N PHE A 12 -6.24 7.35 -2.41
CA PHE A 12 -7.40 7.67 -1.55
C PHE A 12 -8.46 8.48 -2.29
N ALA A 13 -8.06 9.43 -3.13
CA ALA A 13 -9.02 10.21 -3.93
C ALA A 13 -9.83 9.33 -4.90
N ARG A 14 -9.26 8.21 -5.37
CA ARG A 14 -9.90 7.30 -6.33
C ARG A 14 -10.60 6.10 -5.69
N HIS A 15 -9.95 5.47 -4.73
CA HIS A 15 -10.37 4.22 -4.09
C HIS A 15 -10.86 4.40 -2.66
N GLY A 16 -10.65 5.57 -2.04
CA GLY A 16 -11.02 5.84 -0.64
C GLY A 16 -12.49 5.56 -0.32
N GLY A 17 -13.40 5.86 -1.26
CA GLY A 17 -14.83 5.57 -1.10
C GLY A 17 -15.22 4.09 -1.30
N THR A 18 -14.32 3.28 -1.88
CA THR A 18 -14.52 1.84 -2.14
C THR A 18 -13.70 0.94 -1.22
N LEU A 19 -12.78 1.51 -0.45
CA LEU A 19 -11.95 0.77 0.50
C LEU A 19 -12.82 0.20 1.62
N THR A 20 -12.65 -1.09 1.86
CA THR A 20 -13.24 -1.74 3.02
C THR A 20 -12.43 -1.43 4.28
N VAL A 21 -13.02 -1.61 5.47
CA VAL A 21 -12.35 -1.40 6.76
C VAL A 21 -11.05 -2.21 6.87
N ARG A 22 -11.03 -3.43 6.34
CA ARG A 22 -9.84 -4.28 6.37
C ARG A 22 -8.72 -3.78 5.44
N GLN A 23 -9.08 -3.25 4.28
CA GLN A 23 -8.13 -2.62 3.36
C GLN A 23 -7.61 -1.29 3.91
N ALA A 24 -8.44 -0.53 4.64
CA ALA A 24 -8.00 0.68 5.33
C ALA A 24 -6.98 0.35 6.45
N ASP A 25 -7.20 -0.73 7.20
CA ASP A 25 -6.24 -1.23 8.21
C ASP A 25 -4.93 -1.73 7.57
N ALA A 26 -5.04 -2.44 6.44
CA ALA A 26 -3.89 -2.82 5.61
C ALA A 26 -3.05 -1.62 5.18
N LEU A 27 -3.71 -0.57 4.71
CA LEU A 27 -3.08 0.67 4.27
C LEU A 27 -2.45 1.44 5.43
N ASN A 28 -3.09 1.46 6.59
CA ASN A 28 -2.52 2.07 7.80
C ASN A 28 -1.19 1.40 8.17
N ALA A 29 -1.12 0.07 8.11
CA ALA A 29 0.14 -0.64 8.34
C ALA A 29 1.20 -0.37 7.27
N LEU A 30 0.80 -0.15 6.01
CA LEU A 30 1.72 0.29 4.95
C LEU A 30 2.26 1.70 5.21
N MET A 31 1.47 2.59 5.82
CA MET A 31 1.92 3.95 6.20
C MET A 31 2.92 3.95 7.36
N GLU A 32 2.99 2.88 8.16
CA GLU A 32 4.03 2.71 9.17
C GLU A 32 5.39 2.34 8.56
N LEU A 33 5.43 1.96 7.28
CA LEU A 33 6.66 1.65 6.57
C LEU A 33 7.45 2.91 6.20
N SER A 34 8.77 2.75 6.10
CA SER A 34 9.65 3.80 5.58
C SER A 34 9.39 4.06 4.10
N ASP A 35 9.68 5.28 3.63
CA ASP A 35 9.49 5.67 2.22
C ASP A 35 10.10 4.69 1.23
N ASN A 36 11.33 4.23 1.52
CA ASN A 36 12.07 3.29 0.67
C ASN A 36 11.35 1.95 0.56
N GLU A 37 10.84 1.43 1.68
CA GLU A 37 10.13 0.14 1.74
C GLU A 37 8.82 0.20 0.95
N LEU A 38 8.03 1.25 1.13
CA LEU A 38 6.77 1.44 0.41
C LEU A 38 7.02 1.65 -1.09
N LEU A 39 8.08 2.40 -1.46
CA LEU A 39 8.49 2.56 -2.86
C LEU A 39 8.94 1.21 -3.45
N ASP A 40 9.71 0.41 -2.73
CA ASP A 40 10.20 -0.88 -3.19
C ASP A 40 9.05 -1.89 -3.37
N LEU A 41 8.05 -1.88 -2.48
CA LEU A 41 6.80 -2.62 -2.62
C LEU A 41 6.01 -2.19 -3.86
N HIS A 42 5.86 -0.88 -4.06
CA HIS A 42 5.15 -0.32 -5.22
C HIS A 42 5.84 -0.72 -6.52
N LEU A 43 7.17 -0.63 -6.57
CA LEU A 43 8.00 -1.04 -7.70
C LEU A 43 8.06 -2.57 -7.87
N GLY A 44 7.56 -3.36 -6.91
CA GLY A 44 7.60 -4.82 -6.93
C GLY A 44 9.00 -5.41 -6.81
N ARG A 45 9.93 -4.63 -6.22
CA ARG A 45 11.31 -5.05 -5.97
C ARG A 45 11.43 -5.88 -4.67
N CYS A 46 10.47 -5.73 -3.76
CA CYS A 46 10.35 -6.51 -2.53
C CYS A 46 8.89 -6.93 -2.30
N SER A 47 8.70 -7.98 -1.49
CA SER A 47 7.39 -8.51 -1.11
C SER A 47 7.00 -8.03 0.30
N PRO A 48 5.71 -7.81 0.62
CA PRO A 48 5.28 -7.35 1.95
C PRO A 48 5.81 -8.26 3.08
N ARG A 49 5.82 -9.58 2.87
CA ARG A 49 6.36 -10.59 3.78
C ARG A 49 7.86 -10.43 4.09
N GLN A 50 8.64 -9.85 3.19
CA GLN A 50 10.08 -9.63 3.39
C GLN A 50 10.34 -8.41 4.28
N ILE A 51 9.41 -7.47 4.30
CA ILE A 51 9.49 -6.23 5.10
C ILE A 51 8.96 -6.51 6.50
N ASP A 52 7.72 -7.04 6.56
CA ASP A 52 7.12 -7.45 7.81
C ASP A 52 6.20 -8.65 7.59
N THR A 53 6.35 -9.69 8.41
CA THR A 53 5.45 -10.85 8.39
C THR A 53 4.01 -10.50 8.75
N ALA A 54 3.76 -9.40 9.47
CA ALA A 54 2.40 -8.90 9.75
C ALA A 54 1.70 -8.34 8.50
N LEU A 55 2.47 -7.98 7.46
CA LEU A 55 1.96 -7.53 6.17
C LEU A 55 1.66 -8.69 5.21
N ASP A 56 1.98 -9.94 5.59
CA ASP A 56 1.65 -11.15 4.84
C ASP A 56 0.16 -11.53 5.02
N ARG A 57 -0.72 -10.64 4.57
CA ARG A 57 -2.17 -10.78 4.66
C ARG A 57 -2.83 -10.45 3.33
N ASP A 58 -3.93 -11.15 3.05
CA ASP A 58 -4.67 -11.03 1.79
C ASP A 58 -5.08 -9.57 1.52
N ASP A 59 -5.53 -8.85 2.55
CA ASP A 59 -5.95 -7.45 2.46
C ASP A 59 -4.81 -6.52 2.00
N VAL A 60 -3.56 -6.77 2.40
CA VAL A 60 -2.39 -5.98 1.96
C VAL A 60 -2.07 -6.29 0.51
N ILE A 61 -2.15 -7.55 0.10
CA ILE A 61 -1.93 -7.95 -1.29
C ILE A 61 -3.00 -7.33 -2.20
N GLU A 62 -4.26 -7.30 -1.75
CA GLU A 62 -5.35 -6.62 -2.47
C GLU A 62 -5.08 -5.11 -2.61
N VAL A 63 -4.74 -4.43 -1.52
CA VAL A 63 -4.42 -2.99 -1.56
C VAL A 63 -3.22 -2.71 -2.47
N LEU A 64 -2.16 -3.51 -2.40
CA LEU A 64 -1.02 -3.40 -3.29
C LEU A 64 -1.41 -3.64 -4.76
N GLY A 65 -2.35 -4.54 -5.02
CA GLY A 65 -2.94 -4.76 -6.35
C GLY A 65 -3.68 -3.52 -6.85
N LEU A 66 -4.52 -2.91 -6.01
CA LEU A 66 -5.23 -1.67 -6.33
C LEU A 66 -4.25 -0.49 -6.55
N LEU A 67 -3.16 -0.43 -5.79
CA LEU A 67 -2.12 0.60 -5.94
C LEU A 67 -1.30 0.42 -7.23
N LYS A 68 -1.22 -0.81 -7.75
CA LYS A 68 -0.54 -1.18 -9.00
C LYS A 68 -1.43 -1.13 -10.23
N ASP A 69 -2.75 -0.98 -10.07
CA ASP A 69 -3.69 -0.80 -11.18
C ASP A 69 -3.39 0.52 -11.90
N LYS A 70 -2.42 0.44 -12.81
CA LYS A 70 -2.08 1.49 -13.77
C LYS A 70 -3.24 1.60 -14.75
N HIS A 71 -3.78 2.81 -14.88
CA HIS A 71 -4.11 3.29 -16.22
C HIS A 71 -2.81 3.68 -16.93
#